data_AF-A0A061N3D8-F1
#
_entry.id   AF-A0A061N3D8-F1
#
_cell.length_a   1.000
_cell.length_b   1.000
_cell.length_c   1.000
_cell.angle_alpha   90.00
_cell.angle_beta   90.00
_cell.angle_gamma   90.00
#
_symmetry.space_group_name_H-M   'P 1'
#
loop_
_entity.id
_entity.type
_entity.pdbx_description
1 polymer ?
#
loop_
_entity_poly.entity_id
_entity_poly.type
_entity_poly.pdbx_seq_one_letter_code
_entity_poly.pdbx_strand_id
1 'polypeptide(L)'
;MEIQEKAESRNLDLQFVSFTVDPNHDTPDVLTDYMDRYGVDQSNWQFLTGYSEKEIETLMLDSFQSTVLNDPEDPDILHTTNFFSN
;
A
#
# COMPACT_ATOMS: atom_id res chain seq x y z
N MET A 1 -11.67 3.07 -0.13
CA MET A 1 -12.22 3.28 -1.49
C MET A 1 -12.70 4.70 -1.78
N GLU A 2 -13.15 5.47 -0.78
CA GLU A 2 -13.65 6.85 -0.99
C GLU A 2 -12.74 7.73 -1.88
N ILE A 3 -11.42 7.54 -1.83
CA ILE A 3 -10.47 8.29 -2.69
C ILE A 3 -10.55 7.88 -4.16
N GLN A 4 -10.77 6.59 -4.47
CA GLN A 4 -10.92 6.07 -5.82
C GLN A 4 -12.25 6.55 -6.41
N GLU A 5 -13.33 6.46 -5.65
CA GLU A 5 -14.65 7.00 -6.03
C GLU A 5 -14.60 8.52 -6.27
N LYS A 6 -13.85 9.26 -5.45
CA LYS A 6 -13.63 10.70 -5.64
C LYS A 6 -12.81 11.01 -6.90
N ALA A 7 -11.83 10.18 -7.24
CA ALA A 7 -11.07 10.33 -8.48
C ALA A 7 -11.98 10.09 -9.70
N GLU A 8 -12.76 9.01 -9.68
CA GLU A 8 -13.72 8.67 -10.74
C GLU A 8 -14.79 9.73 -10.93
N SER A 9 -15.43 10.20 -9.84
CA SER A 9 -16.46 11.25 -9.91
C SER A 9 -15.94 12.59 -10.45
N ARG A 10 -14.63 12.83 -10.36
CA ARG A 10 -13.95 14.00 -10.93
C ARG A 10 -13.36 13.74 -12.31
N ASN A 11 -13.56 12.53 -12.85
CA ASN A 11 -13.04 12.07 -14.13
C ASN A 11 -11.51 12.25 -14.23
N LEU A 12 -10.81 11.98 -13.12
CA LEU A 12 -9.36 12.02 -13.05
C LEU A 12 -8.78 10.67 -13.50
N ASP A 13 -7.85 10.72 -14.44
CA ASP A 13 -7.10 9.54 -14.88
C ASP A 13 -5.95 9.28 -13.89
N LEU A 14 -6.25 8.54 -12.82
CA LEU A 14 -5.31 8.17 -11.76
C LEU A 14 -5.07 6.67 -11.74
N GLN A 15 -3.84 6.32 -11.36
CA GLN A 15 -3.43 4.97 -11.00
C GLN A 15 -3.06 4.94 -9.52
N PHE A 16 -3.54 3.94 -8.81
CA PHE A 16 -3.24 3.72 -7.41
C PHE A 16 -2.29 2.53 -7.27
N VAL A 17 -1.30 2.68 -6.40
CA VAL A 17 -0.34 1.62 -6.09
C VAL A 17 -0.21 1.52 -4.57
N SER A 18 -0.43 0.32 -4.05
CA SER A 18 -0.27 0.00 -2.64
C SER A 18 0.86 -1.01 -2.47
N PHE A 19 1.86 -0.66 -1.68
CA PHE A 19 2.96 -1.55 -1.34
C PHE A 19 2.66 -2.15 0.04
N THR A 20 2.64 -3.48 0.17
CA THR A 20 2.60 -4.10 1.50
C THR A 20 3.90 -3.84 2.25
N VAL A 21 3.79 -3.64 3.56
CA VAL A 21 4.93 -3.56 4.49
C VAL A 21 5.31 -4.93 5.06
N ASP A 22 4.46 -5.95 4.88
CA ASP A 22 4.70 -7.35 5.28
C ASP A 22 4.64 -8.29 4.07
N PRO A 23 5.67 -8.28 3.21
CA PRO A 23 5.68 -9.13 2.01
C PRO A 23 5.81 -10.64 2.31
N ASN A 24 6.12 -11.01 3.56
CA ASN A 24 6.23 -12.41 3.98
C ASN A 24 4.85 -13.03 4.26
N HIS A 25 3.90 -12.23 4.76
CA HIS A 25 2.52 -12.65 4.96
C HIS A 25 1.63 -12.34 3.74
N ASP A 26 1.79 -11.16 3.14
CA ASP A 26 0.91 -10.64 2.10
C ASP A 26 1.25 -11.19 0.73
N THR A 27 0.89 -12.46 0.52
CA THR A 27 0.96 -13.12 -0.79
C THR A 27 -0.05 -12.51 -1.77
N PRO A 28 0.11 -12.73 -3.10
CA PRO A 28 -0.84 -12.25 -4.09
C PRO A 28 -2.29 -12.66 -3.83
N ASP A 29 -2.51 -13.89 -3.34
CA ASP A 29 -3.87 -14.39 -3.02
C ASP A 29 -4.47 -13.63 -1.83
N VAL A 30 -3.68 -13.40 -0.77
CA VAL A 30 -4.11 -12.62 0.41
C VAL A 30 -4.47 -11.19 0.04
N LEU A 31 -3.66 -10.55 -0.82
CA LEU A 31 -3.92 -9.19 -1.28
C LEU A 31 -5.12 -9.10 -2.22
N THR A 32 -5.34 -10.12 -3.05
CA THR A 32 -6.54 -10.22 -3.91
C THR A 32 -7.80 -10.34 -3.06
N ASP A 33 -7.80 -11.24 -2.06
CA ASP A 33 -8.90 -11.40 -1.11
C ASP A 33 -9.17 -10.11 -0.32
N TYR A 34 -8.11 -9.36 0.03
CA TYR A 34 -8.23 -8.06 0.66
C TYR A 34 -8.92 -7.04 -0.27
N MET A 35 -8.45 -6.90 -1.52
CA MET A 35 -9.07 -5.99 -2.50
C MET A 35 -10.56 -6.30 -2.70
N ASP A 36 -10.90 -7.58 -2.86
CA ASP A 36 -12.28 -8.02 -3.06
C ASP A 36 -13.16 -7.74 -1.84
N ARG A 37 -12.65 -8.00 -0.63
CA ARG A 37 -13.37 -7.74 0.63
C ARG A 37 -13.70 -6.27 0.80
N TYR A 38 -12.79 -5.38 0.39
CA TYR A 38 -12.96 -3.95 0.52
C TYR A 38 -13.55 -3.29 -0.73
N GLY A 39 -13.83 -4.08 -1.79
CA GLY A 39 -14.51 -3.65 -3.02
C GLY A 39 -13.65 -2.88 -4.00
N VAL A 40 -12.33 -2.90 -3.86
CA VAL A 40 -11.39 -2.08 -4.65
C VAL A 40 -11.56 -2.38 -6.15
N ASP A 41 -11.74 -1.34 -6.98
CA ASP A 41 -11.66 -1.55 -8.42
C ASP A 41 -10.20 -1.79 -8.82
N GLN A 42 -9.93 -3.03 -9.22
CA GLN A 42 -8.60 -3.50 -9.60
C GLN A 42 -8.18 -3.01 -11.01
N SER A 43 -9.07 -2.34 -11.76
CA SER A 43 -8.76 -1.83 -13.11
C SER A 43 -7.69 -0.73 -13.11
N ASN A 44 -7.58 0.02 -12.02
CA ASN A 44 -6.61 1.11 -11.85
C ASN A 44 -5.95 1.15 -10.46
N TRP A 45 -6.10 0.09 -9.65
CA TRP A 45 -5.43 -0.03 -8.35
C TRP A 45 -4.67 -1.34 -8.25
N GLN A 46 -3.35 -1.26 -8.07
CA GLN A 46 -2.48 -2.42 -7.91
C GLN A 46 -1.94 -2.53 -6.49
N PHE A 47 -1.94 -3.75 -5.95
CA PHE A 47 -1.27 -4.08 -4.70
C PHE A 47 -0.02 -4.89 -5.03
N LEU A 48 1.13 -4.47 -4.49
CA LEU A 48 2.44 -5.02 -4.81
C LEU A 48 3.02 -5.77 -3.62
N THR A 49 3.66 -6.91 -3.91
CA THR A 49 4.37 -7.81 -2.97
C THR A 49 5.50 -8.53 -3.71
N GLY A 50 6.23 -9.44 -3.04
CA GLY A 50 7.28 -10.28 -3.64
C GLY A 50 8.70 -9.70 -3.55
N TYR A 51 8.87 -8.60 -2.83
CA TYR A 51 10.16 -8.04 -2.42
C TYR A 51 10.54 -8.51 -1.02
N SER A 52 11.79 -8.32 -0.63
CA SER A 52 12.26 -8.54 0.74
C SER A 52 11.83 -7.41 1.68
N GLU A 53 11.75 -7.71 2.99
CA GLU A 53 11.49 -6.70 4.04
C GLU A 53 12.46 -5.51 3.93
N LYS A 54 13.74 -5.80 3.68
CA LYS A 54 14.77 -4.75 3.54
C LYS A 54 14.51 -3.82 2.35
N GLU A 55 13.98 -4.36 1.24
CA GLU A 55 13.67 -3.55 0.05
C GLU A 55 12.52 -2.59 0.32
N ILE A 56 11.45 -3.04 1.01
CA ILE A 56 10.34 -2.15 1.36
C ILE A 56 10.73 -1.14 2.43
N GLU A 57 11.52 -1.53 3.44
CA GLU A 57 12.06 -0.59 4.43
C GLU A 57 12.88 0.52 3.75
N THR A 58 13.74 0.16 2.80
CA THR A 58 14.55 1.12 2.04
C THR A 58 13.65 2.04 1.20
N LEU A 59 12.67 1.50 0.48
CA LEU A 59 11.71 2.28 -0.31
C LEU A 59 10.96 3.29 0.56
N MET A 60 10.48 2.86 1.72
CA MET A 60 9.71 3.69 2.64
C MET A 60 10.55 4.83 3.24
N LEU A 61 11.81 4.55 3.58
CA LEU A 61 12.75 5.57 4.05
C LEU A 61 13.12 6.57 2.94
N ASP A 62 13.48 6.09 1.77
CA ASP A 62 14.03 6.92 0.69
C ASP A 62 12.95 7.73 -0.04
N SER A 63 11.80 7.11 -0.30
CA SER A 63 10.74 7.72 -1.13
C SER A 63 9.63 8.37 -0.31
N PHE A 64 9.36 7.85 0.89
CA PHE A 64 8.25 8.30 1.72
C PHE A 64 8.73 8.94 3.03
N GLN A 65 10.04 9.08 3.26
CA GLN A 65 10.63 9.62 4.51
C GLN A 65 9.97 9.03 5.77
N SER A 66 9.53 7.78 5.67
CA SER A 66 8.70 7.11 6.66
C SER A 66 9.47 5.90 7.18
N THR A 67 9.67 5.85 8.50
CA THR A 67 10.29 4.69 9.12
C THR A 67 9.23 3.60 9.29
N VAL A 68 9.41 2.47 8.62
CA VAL A 68 8.73 1.23 8.98
C VAL A 68 9.52 0.66 10.15
N LEU A 69 9.04 0.83 11.37
CA LEU A 69 9.59 0.11 12.53
C LEU A 69 8.80 -1.18 12.66
N ASN A 70 9.40 -2.29 12.23
CA ASN A 70 8.98 -3.62 12.67
C ASN A 70 9.47 -3.77 14.12
N ASP A 71 8.62 -3.43 15.08
CA ASP A 71 8.87 -3.75 16.48
C ASP A 71 8.34 -5.17 16.75
N PRO A 72 9.20 -6.16 17.07
CA PRO A 72 8.73 -7.50 17.40
C PRO A 72 7.86 -7.57 18.67
N GLU A 73 7.81 -6.50 19.48
CA GLU A 73 6.93 -6.39 20.66
C GLU A 73 5.66 -5.55 20.40
N ASP A 74 5.56 -4.84 19.27
CA ASP A 74 4.40 -4.04 18.88
C ASP A 74 3.97 -4.38 17.44
N PRO A 75 2.91 -5.19 17.24
CA PRO A 75 2.45 -5.60 15.91
C PRO A 75 1.86 -4.43 15.09
N ASP A 76 1.64 -3.28 15.71
CA ASP A 76 1.14 -2.09 15.01
C ASP A 76 2.30 -1.40 14.30
N ILE A 77 2.47 -1.76 13.02
CA ILE A 77 3.33 -1.01 12.10
C ILE A 77 2.87 0.45 12.11
N LEU A 78 3.81 1.36 12.33
CA LEU A 78 3.55 2.79 12.41
C LEU A 78 2.94 3.30 11.09
N HIS A 79 1.61 3.40 11.04
CA HIS A 79 0.89 3.85 9.85
C HIS A 79 1.02 5.37 9.71
N THR A 80 1.91 5.83 8.82
CA THR A 80 1.95 7.24 8.43
C THR A 80 1.05 7.44 7.20
N THR A 81 0.09 8.37 7.27
CA THR A 81 -0.67 8.82 6.09
C THR A 81 -0.03 10.08 5.54
N ASN A 82 1.10 9.91 4.84
CA ASN A 82 1.78 11.01 4.17
C ASN A 82 1.42 11.03 2.68
N PHE A 83 1.11 12.22 2.15
CA PHE A 83 0.92 12.47 0.73
C PHE A 83 2.16 13.18 0.18
N PHE A 84 2.83 12.58 -0.79
CA PHE A 84 3.98 13.17 -1.47
C PHE A 84 3.59 13.56 -2.90
N SER A 85 3.76 14.83 -3.24
CA SER A 85 3.65 15.36 -4.60
C SER A 85 4.99 15.96 -4.98
N ASN A 86 5.54 15.55 -6.13
CA ASN A 86 6.75 16.13 -6.69
C ASN A 86 6.52 17.55 -7.24
#